data_AF-A0A2N0PXS6-F1
#
_entry.id   AF-A0A2N0PXS6-F1
#
_cell.length_a   1.000
_cell.length_b   1.000
_cell.length_c   1.000
_cell.angle_alpha   90.00
_cell.angle_beta   90.00
_cell.angle_gamma   90.00
#
_symmetry.space_group_name_H-M   'P 1'
#
loop_
_entity.id
_entity.type
_entity.pdbx_description
1 polymer ?
#
loop_
_entity_poly.entity_id
_entity_poly.type
_entity_poly.pdbx_seq_one_letter_code
_entity_poly.pdbx_strand_id
1 'polypeptide(L)'
;MSNILYNNQHKLNQKPIYDPTAFKKMLETADENLIGFFDELYIGTRAPNESILKHIGSYLQTSGTSSSSIDTLANIGFSITRKTVNRQKALISESHQDTVNNYCLQNIENMFILNIDNYHNIH
;
A
#
# COMPACT_ATOMS: atom_id res chain seq x y z
N MET A 1 -6.60 -15.58 -7.42
CA MET A 1 -5.37 -16.19 -6.86
C MET A 1 -5.61 -17.24 -5.77
N SER A 2 -6.07 -16.88 -4.55
CA SER A 2 -6.10 -17.81 -3.40
C SER A 2 -6.96 -19.06 -3.61
N ASN A 3 -8.13 -18.94 -4.26
CA ASN A 3 -8.96 -20.09 -4.63
C ASN A 3 -8.25 -21.05 -5.59
N ILE A 4 -7.47 -20.51 -6.54
CA ILE A 4 -6.72 -21.32 -7.51
C ILE A 4 -5.66 -22.16 -6.78
N LEU A 5 -4.89 -21.52 -5.89
CA LEU A 5 -3.87 -22.18 -5.08
C LEU A 5 -4.48 -23.27 -4.18
N TYR A 6 -5.58 -22.95 -3.49
CA TYR A 6 -6.28 -23.89 -2.63
C TYR A 6 -6.79 -25.11 -3.40
N ASN A 7 -7.46 -24.89 -4.54
CA ASN A 7 -7.98 -25.99 -5.36
C ASN A 7 -6.83 -26.88 -5.87
N ASN A 8 -5.70 -26.29 -6.27
CA ASN A 8 -4.60 -27.06 -6.80
C ASN A 8 -3.98 -27.99 -5.74
N GLN A 9 -3.75 -27.47 -4.53
CA GLN A 9 -3.12 -28.23 -3.45
C GLN A 9 -4.08 -29.23 -2.77
N HIS A 10 -5.33 -28.83 -2.54
CA HIS A 10 -6.25 -29.59 -1.68
C HIS A 10 -7.35 -30.34 -2.44
N LYS A 11 -7.76 -29.89 -3.63
CA LYS A 11 -8.75 -30.60 -4.43
C LYS A 11 -8.11 -31.51 -5.48
N LEU A 12 -7.05 -31.03 -6.13
CA LEU A 12 -6.32 -31.79 -7.14
C LEU A 12 -5.15 -32.61 -6.55
N ASN A 13 -4.84 -32.42 -5.26
CA ASN A 13 -3.72 -33.07 -4.56
C ASN A 13 -2.36 -32.91 -5.28
N GLN A 14 -2.17 -31.81 -5.99
CA GLN A 14 -0.90 -31.51 -6.64
C GLN A 14 0.09 -30.93 -5.63
N LYS A 15 1.37 -31.24 -5.82
CA LYS A 15 2.45 -30.66 -5.02
C LYS A 15 2.60 -29.16 -5.33
N PRO A 16 3.12 -28.36 -4.39
CA PRO A 16 3.46 -26.97 -4.67
C PRO A 16 4.41 -26.86 -5.88
N ILE A 17 4.10 -25.94 -6.79
CA ILE A 17 4.92 -25.66 -7.97
C ILE A 17 5.95 -24.59 -7.59
N TYR A 18 7.24 -24.95 -7.63
CA TYR A 18 8.33 -24.05 -7.30
C TYR A 18 9.00 -23.42 -8.54
N ASP A 19 8.82 -24.03 -9.71
CA ASP A 19 9.31 -23.45 -10.97
C ASP A 19 8.49 -22.19 -11.30
N PRO A 20 9.11 -21.00 -11.42
CA PRO A 20 8.39 -19.75 -11.64
C PRO A 20 7.59 -19.72 -12.94
N THR A 21 8.10 -20.36 -14.00
CA THR A 21 7.46 -20.39 -15.32
C THR A 21 6.21 -21.27 -15.28
N ALA A 22 6.33 -22.46 -14.68
CA ALA A 22 5.22 -23.37 -14.49
C ALA A 22 4.16 -22.78 -13.54
N PHE A 23 4.58 -22.08 -12.49
CA PHE A 23 3.69 -21.41 -11.54
C PHE A 23 2.91 -20.28 -12.21
N LYS A 24 3.59 -19.41 -12.99
CA LYS A 24 2.96 -18.36 -13.80
C LYS A 24 1.91 -18.98 -14.73
N LYS A 25 2.32 -19.96 -15.53
CA LYS A 25 1.43 -20.61 -16.51
C LYS A 25 0.21 -21.25 -15.87
N MET A 26 0.36 -21.88 -14.71
CA MET A 26 -0.76 -22.45 -13.95
C MET A 26 -1.79 -21.39 -13.56
N LEU A 27 -1.35 -20.21 -13.10
CA LEU A 27 -2.26 -19.13 -12.72
C LEU A 27 -2.96 -18.52 -13.92
N GLU A 28 -2.21 -18.20 -14.98
CA GLU A 28 -2.75 -17.60 -16.22
C GLU A 28 -3.71 -18.53 -16.95
N THR A 29 -3.51 -19.85 -16.87
CA THR A 29 -4.43 -20.84 -17.45
C THR A 29 -5.73 -20.96 -16.64
N ALA A 30 -5.66 -20.73 -15.33
CA ALA A 30 -6.80 -20.89 -14.44
C ALA A 30 -7.73 -19.67 -14.40
N ASP A 31 -7.22 -18.48 -14.70
CA ASP A 31 -7.97 -17.23 -14.67
C ASP A 31 -7.38 -16.22 -15.67
N GLU A 32 -8.19 -15.83 -16.65
CA GLU A 32 -7.82 -14.90 -17.73
C GLU A 32 -7.37 -13.54 -17.18
N ASN A 33 -7.92 -13.11 -16.03
CA ASN A 33 -7.56 -11.85 -15.39
C ASN A 33 -6.15 -11.87 -14.77
N LEU A 34 -5.52 -13.04 -14.67
CA LEU A 34 -4.16 -13.18 -14.17
C LEU A 34 -3.12 -13.19 -15.29
N ILE A 35 -3.53 -13.21 -16.56
CA ILE A 35 -2.62 -13.10 -17.71
C ILE A 35 -1.83 -11.80 -17.61
N GLY A 36 -0.50 -11.90 -17.65
CA GLY A 36 0.38 -10.73 -17.60
C GLY A 36 0.57 -10.13 -16.21
N PHE A 37 -0.16 -10.61 -15.18
CA PHE A 37 -0.05 -10.10 -13.80
C PHE A 37 1.40 -10.08 -13.31
N PHE A 38 2.16 -11.16 -13.50
CA PHE A 38 3.56 -11.23 -13.07
C PHE A 38 4.51 -10.38 -13.92
N ASP A 39 4.15 -10.12 -15.18
CA ASP A 39 4.95 -9.24 -16.04
C ASP A 39 4.77 -7.79 -15.62
N GLU A 40 3.54 -7.38 -15.32
CA GLU A 40 3.24 -6.09 -14.70
C GLU A 40 3.90 -5.97 -13.32
N LEU A 41 3.89 -7.05 -12.53
CA LEU A 41 4.56 -7.14 -11.24
C LEU A 41 6.08 -6.89 -11.40
N TYR A 42 6.70 -7.55 -12.38
CA TYR A 42 8.12 -7.43 -12.67
C TYR A 42 8.48 -6.04 -13.22
N ILE A 43 7.66 -5.48 -14.11
CA ILE A 43 7.87 -4.13 -14.66
C ILE A 43 7.73 -3.07 -13.56
N GLY A 44 6.69 -3.19 -12.72
CA GLY A 44 6.43 -2.26 -11.62
C GLY A 44 7.55 -2.23 -10.57
N THR A 45 8.34 -3.30 -10.45
CA THR A 45 9.48 -3.38 -9.52
C THR A 45 10.83 -3.02 -10.13
N ARG A 46 10.92 -2.88 -11.46
CA ARG A 46 12.21 -2.73 -12.17
C ARG A 46 12.86 -1.35 -12.04
N ALA A 47 12.09 -0.34 -11.68
CA ALA A 47 12.59 0.99 -11.35
C ALA A 47 11.56 1.72 -10.47
N PRO A 48 11.46 1.36 -9.18
CA PRO A 48 10.46 1.97 -8.33
C PRO A 48 10.80 3.45 -8.17
N ASN A 49 9.89 4.32 -8.57
CA ASN A 49 9.95 5.70 -8.12
C ASN A 49 9.85 5.65 -6.59
N GLU A 50 10.91 6.12 -5.90
CA GLU A 50 10.97 6.09 -4.44
C GLU A 50 9.71 6.71 -3.82
N SER A 51 9.16 7.76 -4.44
CA SER A 51 7.89 8.38 -4.04
C SER A 51 6.71 7.40 -4.09
N ILE A 52 6.59 6.59 -5.14
CA ILE A 52 5.49 5.63 -5.30
C ILE A 52 5.55 4.54 -4.23
N LEU A 53 6.74 4.01 -3.94
CA LEU A 53 6.90 2.99 -2.88
C LEU A 53 6.50 3.52 -1.50
N LYS A 54 6.80 4.79 -1.21
CA LYS A 54 6.39 5.45 0.04
C LYS A 54 4.87 5.55 0.14
N HIS A 55 4.19 5.94 -0.95
CA HIS A 55 2.73 5.98 -0.99
C HIS A 55 2.10 4.60 -0.79
N ILE A 56 2.63 3.57 -1.46
CA ILE A 56 2.16 2.18 -1.30
C ILE A 56 2.33 1.73 0.16
N GLY A 57 3.51 1.91 0.75
CA GLY A 57 3.76 1.52 2.14
C GLY A 57 2.85 2.25 3.14
N SER A 58 2.62 3.55 2.93
CA SER A 58 1.69 4.35 3.73
C SER A 58 0.26 3.82 3.60
N TYR A 59 -0.22 3.63 2.37
CA TYR A 59 -1.56 3.11 2.07
C TYR A 59 -1.80 1.73 2.68
N LEU A 60 -0.85 0.81 2.57
CA LEU A 60 -0.94 -0.52 3.16
C LEU A 60 -1.10 -0.43 4.68
N GLN A 61 -0.31 0.43 5.34
CA GLN A 61 -0.41 0.60 6.77
C GLN A 61 -1.76 1.20 7.20
N THR A 62 -2.27 2.22 6.48
CA THR A 62 -3.57 2.83 6.79
C THR A 62 -4.75 1.90 6.48
N SER A 63 -4.60 0.99 5.52
CA SER A 63 -5.59 -0.03 5.17
C SER A 63 -5.61 -1.22 6.14
N GLY A 64 -4.82 -1.18 7.22
CA GLY A 64 -4.77 -2.24 8.23
C GLY A 64 -3.90 -3.44 7.85
N THR A 65 -3.05 -3.33 6.82
CA THR A 65 -2.13 -4.41 6.43
C THR A 65 -1.17 -4.74 7.57
N SER A 66 -0.97 -6.04 7.81
CA SER A 66 -0.08 -6.51 8.88
C SER A 66 1.37 -6.06 8.66
N SER A 67 2.15 -5.96 9.74
CA SER A 67 3.57 -5.60 9.66
C SER A 67 4.36 -6.58 8.79
N SER A 68 4.16 -7.88 9.01
CA SER A 68 4.82 -8.93 8.26
C SER A 68 4.47 -8.90 6.77
N SER A 69 3.22 -8.61 6.41
CA SER A 69 2.80 -8.46 5.02
C SER A 69 3.45 -7.24 4.35
N ILE A 70 3.53 -6.09 5.03
CA ILE A 70 4.21 -4.90 4.50
C ILE A 70 5.70 -5.18 4.28
N ASP A 71 6.37 -5.80 5.25
CA ASP A 71 7.80 -6.10 5.15
C ASP A 71 8.07 -7.18 4.08
N THR A 72 7.14 -8.12 3.89
CA THR A 72 7.21 -9.09 2.78
C THR A 72 7.13 -8.38 1.42
N LEU A 73 6.18 -7.46 1.24
CA LEU A 73 6.06 -6.65 0.02
C LEU A 73 7.29 -5.76 -0.19
N ALA A 74 7.89 -5.24 0.88
CA ALA A 74 9.13 -4.48 0.80
C ALA A 74 10.31 -5.34 0.34
N ASN A 75 10.43 -6.56 0.85
CA ASN A 75 11.50 -7.49 0.48
C ASN A 75 11.45 -7.92 -0.99
N ILE A 76 10.26 -7.93 -1.60
CA ILE A 76 10.10 -8.19 -3.05
C ILE A 76 10.08 -6.91 -3.90
N GLY A 77 10.36 -5.75 -3.31
CA GLY A 77 10.50 -4.47 -4.02
C GLY A 77 9.20 -3.71 -4.34
N PHE A 78 8.06 -4.14 -3.78
CA PHE A 78 6.73 -3.53 -4.02
C PHE A 78 6.37 -2.38 -3.09
N SER A 79 7.06 -2.28 -1.96
CA SER A 79 6.77 -1.31 -0.91
C SER A 79 8.06 -0.90 -0.23
N ILE A 80 7.95 0.02 0.72
CA ILE A 80 8.94 0.23 1.77
C ILE A 80 8.59 -0.61 3.01
N THR A 81 9.59 -0.85 3.87
CA THR A 81 9.40 -1.54 5.15
C THR A 81 8.50 -0.73 6.08
N ARG A 82 7.80 -1.41 6.98
CA ARG A 82 6.94 -0.73 7.97
C ARG A 82 7.72 0.25 8.84
N LYS A 83 8.98 -0.06 9.14
CA LYS A 83 9.90 0.85 9.84
C LYS A 83 10.10 2.17 9.08
N THR A 84 10.25 2.11 7.75
CA THR A 84 10.42 3.30 6.91
C THR A 84 9.15 4.14 6.85
N VAL A 85 7.97 3.51 6.78
CA VAL A 85 6.67 4.20 6.85
C VAL A 85 6.52 4.94 8.18
N ASN A 86 6.83 4.27 9.30
CA ASN A 86 6.77 4.88 10.63
C ASN A 86 7.70 6.08 10.76
N ARG A 87 8.93 5.99 10.21
CA ARG A 87 9.87 7.12 10.21
C ARG A 87 9.31 8.32 9.46
N GLN A 88 8.63 8.11 8.33
CA GLN A 88 7.99 9.21 7.59
C GLN A 88 6.87 9.85 8.37
N LYS A 89 6.01 9.04 9.01
CA LYS A 89 4.97 9.56 9.90
C LYS A 89 5.53 10.39 11.04
N ALA A 90 6.63 9.94 11.65
CA ALA A 90 7.32 10.71 12.69
C ALA A 90 7.81 12.07 12.15
N LEU A 91 8.51 12.09 11.01
CA LEU A 91 8.98 13.33 10.38
C LEU A 91 7.84 14.30 10.03
N ILE A 92 6.72 13.78 9.51
CA ILE A 92 5.53 14.58 9.22
C ILE A 92 4.93 15.13 10.50
N SER A 93 4.86 14.34 11.57
CA SER A 93 4.35 14.77 12.87
C SER A 93 5.24 15.83 13.52
N GLU A 94 6.56 15.67 13.44
CA GLU A 94 7.54 16.60 13.99
C GLU A 94 7.49 17.97 13.30
N SER A 95 7.31 17.98 11.98
CA SER A 95 7.22 19.22 11.18
C SER A 95 5.80 19.78 11.05
N HIS A 96 4.79 19.11 11.62
CA HIS A 96 3.38 19.44 11.39
C HIS A 96 3.04 20.85 11.86
N GLN A 97 3.42 21.19 13.09
CA GLN A 97 3.11 22.50 13.68
C GLN A 97 3.69 23.64 12.84
N ASP A 98 4.96 23.53 12.45
CA ASP A 98 5.64 24.55 11.65
C ASP A 98 5.01 24.67 10.26
N THR A 99 4.67 23.54 9.64
CA THR A 99 4.04 23.50 8.31
C THR A 99 2.67 24.18 8.34
N VAL A 100 1.83 23.85 9.33
CA VAL A 100 0.50 24.45 9.49
C VAL A 100 0.60 25.94 9.82
N ASN A 101 1.47 26.32 10.76
CA ASN A 101 1.69 27.72 11.13
C ASN A 101 2.13 28.56 9.93
N ASN A 102 3.12 28.07 9.18
CA ASN A 102 3.62 28.77 7.99
C ASN A 102 2.52 28.93 6.93
N TYR A 103 1.72 27.89 6.70
CA TYR A 103 0.60 27.96 5.76
C TYR A 103 -0.45 29.00 6.21
N CYS A 104 -0.81 29.02 7.49
CA CYS A 104 -1.74 30.00 8.04
C CYS A 104 -1.21 31.44 7.92
N LEU A 105 0.06 31.66 8.25
CA LEU A 105 0.69 32.99 8.15
C LEU A 105 0.73 33.48 6.70
N GLN A 106 1.07 32.61 5.75
CA GLN A 106 1.11 32.95 4.32
C GLN A 106 -0.26 33.29 3.74
N ASN A 107 -1.34 32.79 4.33
CA ASN A 107 -2.70 32.95 3.83
C ASN A 107 -3.59 33.76 4.78
N ILE A 108 -2.99 34.51 5.71
CA ILE A 108 -3.73 35.15 6.80
C ILE A 108 -4.82 36.13 6.31
N GLU A 109 -4.57 36.82 5.20
CA GLU A 109 -5.52 37.75 4.58
C GLU A 109 -6.73 37.04 3.95
N ASN A 110 -6.59 35.77 3.58
CA ASN A 110 -7.63 34.96 2.91
C ASN A 110 -8.22 33.89 3.84
N MET A 111 -7.80 33.84 5.11
CA MET A 111 -8.17 32.77 6.04
C MET A 111 -9.51 33.08 6.73
N PHE A 112 -10.46 32.15 6.60
CA PHE A 112 -11.72 32.19 7.34
C PHE A 112 -11.72 31.16 8.46
N ILE A 113 -11.92 31.61 9.69
CA ILE A 113 -12.09 30.73 10.86
C ILE A 113 -13.58 30.58 11.12
N LEU A 114 -14.11 29.39 10.84
CA LEU A 114 -15.52 29.07 11.08
C LEU A 114 -15.61 28.18 12.32
N ASN A 115 -16.35 28.64 13.33
CA ASN A 115 -16.70 27.77 14.46
C ASN A 115 -17.85 26.86 14.02
N ILE A 116 -17.53 25.62 13.65
CA ILE A 116 -18.52 24.56 13.46
C ILE A 116 -18.71 23.89 14.82
N ASP A 117 -19.35 24.60 15.75
CA ASP A 117 -19.78 23.99 17.00
C ASP A 117 -20.88 22.96 16.68
N ASN A 118 -20.86 21.82 17.37
CA ASN A 118 -21.82 20.75 17.15
C ASN A 118 -23.20 21.26 17.58
N TYR A 119 -24.01 21.60 16.58
CA TYR A 119 -25.39 22.09 16.62
C TYR A 119 -26.36 21.08 17.25
N HIS A 120 -26.12 20.65 18.49
CA HIS A 120 -26.99 19.75 19.27
C HIS A 120 -27.76 20.48 20.38
N ASN A 121 -27.77 21.83 20.37
CA ASN A 121 -28.54 22.65 21.31
C ASN A 121 -29.48 23.63 20.58
N ILE A 122 -30.20 23.15 19.56
CA ILE A 122 -31.42 23.84 19.13
C ILE A 122 -32.57 22.88 19.33
N HIS A 123 -33.43 23.28 20.27
CA HIS A 123 -34.65 22.68 20.78
C HIS A 123 -35.37 21.66 19.89
#